data_AF-A0A6I2RLV9-F1
#
_entry.id   AF-A0A6I2RLV9-F1
#
_cell.length_a   1.000
_cell.length_b   1.000
_cell.length_c   1.000
_cell.angle_alpha   90.00
_cell.angle_beta   90.00
_cell.angle_gamma   90.00
#
_symmetry.space_group_name_H-M   'P 1'
#
loop_
_entity.id
_entity.type
_entity.pdbx_description
1 polymer ?
#
loop_
_entity_poly.entity_id
_entity_poly.type
_entity_poly.pdbx_seq_one_letter_code
_entity_poly.pdbx_strand_id
1 'polypeptide(L)'
;MFSGLRGCPVRKSTLRNVPDASAAARLNHSTPGICSGSSTQTGSAPCGSWIKASARTSDVLYICKKKVHYVKKVHLTCPKCHSKALLRPASVVYGNKADPNAKVYVCARYPACDSYVNAHRHTNQPMGTLADAVLRQKRRETHLELDRLWKNGLMSRAEAYRLIQFYLGVPSEDAHIGKFFVGRCEEVSAFCRWFSSAADQAA
;
A
#
# COMPACT_ATOMS: atom_id res chain seq x y z
N MET A 1 10.37 -57.86 26.16
CA MET A 1 11.41 -56.82 26.03
C MET A 1 10.74 -55.58 25.44
N PHE A 2 10.18 -54.70 26.29
CA PHE A 2 9.61 -53.42 25.87
C PHE A 2 10.41 -52.33 26.56
N SER A 3 11.38 -51.77 25.84
CA SER A 3 12.23 -50.69 26.33
C SER A 3 11.55 -49.36 26.04
N GLY A 4 11.23 -48.65 27.11
CA GLY A 4 10.58 -47.34 27.06
C GLY A 4 11.46 -46.27 26.43
N LEU A 5 10.83 -45.42 25.62
CA LEU A 5 11.38 -44.15 25.20
C LEU A 5 10.71 -43.04 26.00
N ARG A 6 11.54 -42.36 26.79
CA ARG A 6 11.24 -41.23 27.65
C ARG A 6 10.77 -40.05 26.80
N GLY A 7 9.64 -39.45 27.20
CA GLY A 7 9.10 -38.25 26.57
C GLY A 7 9.98 -37.02 26.80
N CYS A 8 10.13 -36.21 25.76
CA CYS A 8 10.67 -34.86 25.85
C CYS A 8 9.61 -33.92 26.46
N PRO A 9 9.95 -33.08 27.44
CA PRO A 9 9.04 -32.06 27.94
C PRO A 9 8.93 -30.93 26.91
N VAL A 10 7.76 -30.80 26.29
CA VAL A 10 7.40 -29.62 25.49
C VAL A 10 7.31 -28.43 26.43
N ARG A 11 8.29 -27.52 26.35
CA ARG A 11 8.23 -26.20 26.99
C ARG A 11 6.97 -25.49 26.50
N LYS A 12 6.01 -25.28 27.41
CA LYS A 12 4.91 -24.33 27.22
C LYS A 12 5.52 -22.92 27.07
N SER A 13 5.70 -22.45 25.85
CA SER A 13 6.01 -21.04 25.60
C SER A 13 4.75 -20.23 25.89
N THR A 14 4.71 -19.59 27.06
CA THR A 14 3.73 -18.57 27.38
C THR A 14 3.86 -17.42 26.37
N LEU A 15 3.04 -17.43 25.32
CA LEU A 15 2.74 -16.23 24.55
C LEU A 15 1.90 -15.32 25.46
N ARG A 16 2.59 -14.47 26.21
CA ARG A 16 1.99 -13.36 26.94
C ARG A 16 1.99 -12.14 26.02
N ASN A 17 0.84 -11.46 26.03
CA ASN A 17 0.55 -10.10 25.58
C ASN A 17 0.11 -9.95 24.12
N VAL A 18 -1.11 -10.41 23.85
CA VAL A 18 -2.00 -9.78 22.86
C VAL A 18 -2.54 -8.50 23.50
N PRO A 19 -2.38 -7.31 22.90
CA PRO A 19 -3.01 -6.11 23.43
C PRO A 19 -4.52 -6.18 23.19
N ASP A 20 -5.26 -5.86 24.25
CA ASP A 20 -6.70 -5.73 24.31
C ASP A 20 -7.22 -4.75 23.24
N ALA A 21 -8.18 -5.20 22.43
CA ALA A 21 -8.78 -4.46 21.32
C ALA A 21 -9.73 -3.32 21.77
N SER A 22 -9.89 -3.10 23.08
CA SER A 22 -10.94 -2.24 23.64
C SER A 22 -10.57 -0.76 23.83
N ALA A 23 -9.39 -0.29 23.40
CA ALA A 23 -8.86 1.03 23.82
C ALA A 23 -8.72 2.11 22.72
N ALA A 24 -9.37 1.97 21.55
CA ALA A 24 -9.20 2.92 20.44
C ALA A 24 -10.51 3.58 19.97
N ALA A 25 -11.26 4.23 20.86
CA ALA A 25 -12.32 5.15 20.45
C ALA A 25 -12.68 6.13 21.57
N ARG A 26 -12.05 7.32 21.57
CA ARG A 26 -12.56 8.58 22.16
C ARG A 26 -11.45 9.64 22.17
N LEU A 27 -11.49 10.61 21.24
CA LEU A 27 -11.06 12.01 21.38
C LEU A 27 -11.68 12.78 20.19
N ASN A 28 -12.90 13.29 20.32
CA ASN A 28 -13.29 14.65 20.76
C ASN A 28 -12.99 15.78 19.76
N HIS A 29 -14.08 16.14 19.09
CA HIS A 29 -14.41 17.35 18.36
C HIS A 29 -14.24 18.60 19.24
N SER A 30 -13.60 19.63 18.71
CA SER A 30 -13.58 20.97 19.31
C SER A 30 -13.92 21.99 18.23
N THR A 31 -15.09 22.60 18.39
CA THR A 31 -15.60 23.77 17.67
C THR A 31 -15.12 25.06 18.34
N PRO A 32 -14.78 26.09 17.56
CA PRO A 32 -15.03 27.48 17.93
C PRO A 32 -15.97 28.10 16.89
N GLY A 33 -17.02 28.83 17.24
CA GLY A 33 -17.00 30.01 18.11
C GLY A 33 -17.22 31.23 17.21
N ILE A 34 -18.48 31.65 17.10
CA ILE A 34 -18.98 32.73 16.24
C ILE A 34 -18.62 34.09 16.86
N CYS A 35 -18.01 34.99 16.07
CA CYS A 35 -17.97 36.42 16.38
C CYS A 35 -18.41 37.24 15.16
N SER A 36 -19.50 37.96 15.36
CA SER A 36 -20.13 38.95 14.49
C SER A 36 -19.38 40.28 14.49
N GLY A 37 -19.20 40.90 13.33
CA GLY A 37 -18.65 42.25 13.20
C GLY A 37 -18.71 42.75 11.75
N SER A 38 -19.69 43.62 11.49
CA SER A 38 -19.94 44.33 10.22
C SER A 38 -19.07 45.58 10.07
N SER A 39 -18.48 45.83 8.90
CA SER A 39 -18.52 47.13 8.18
C SER A 39 -17.57 47.18 6.98
N THR A 40 -18.19 47.37 5.80
CA THR A 40 -17.79 48.17 4.63
C THR A 40 -16.35 48.18 4.08
N GLN A 41 -16.28 47.62 2.87
CA GLN A 41 -15.78 48.23 1.61
C GLN A 41 -14.27 48.16 1.23
N THR A 42 -14.12 47.68 -0.01
CA THR A 42 -13.09 47.94 -1.04
C THR A 42 -11.66 47.44 -0.81
N GLY A 43 -11.13 46.70 -1.80
CA GLY A 43 -9.68 46.56 -1.96
C GLY A 43 -9.21 45.18 -2.36
N SER A 44 -9.01 45.01 -3.66
CA SER A 44 -8.32 43.92 -4.34
C SER A 44 -6.86 43.67 -3.90
N ALA A 45 -6.49 42.38 -3.99
CA ALA A 45 -5.18 41.80 -4.34
C ALA A 45 -4.23 41.31 -3.21
N PRO A 46 -3.51 40.18 -3.46
CA PRO A 46 -2.85 39.37 -2.44
C PRO A 46 -1.40 39.79 -2.15
N CYS A 47 -0.97 39.46 -0.92
CA CYS A 47 0.41 39.49 -0.47
C CYS A 47 1.24 38.44 -1.22
N GLY A 48 1.77 38.84 -2.37
CA GLY A 48 2.91 38.21 -3.03
C GLY A 48 3.90 39.34 -3.35
N SER A 49 5.15 39.19 -2.94
CA SER A 49 6.18 40.20 -3.20
C SER A 49 6.40 40.34 -4.72
N TRP A 50 6.18 41.56 -5.23
CA TRP A 50 6.34 41.92 -6.63
C TRP A 50 7.76 42.47 -6.85
N ILE A 51 8.59 41.76 -7.60
CA ILE A 51 9.78 42.37 -8.21
C ILE A 51 9.36 42.92 -9.57
N LYS A 52 9.50 44.24 -9.76
CA LYS A 52 9.21 44.92 -11.02
C LYS A 52 10.28 44.55 -12.07
N ALA A 53 9.87 43.97 -13.20
CA ALA A 53 10.63 44.03 -14.43
C ALA A 53 9.87 44.91 -15.44
N SER A 54 10.50 45.96 -15.94
CA SER A 54 9.87 46.97 -16.80
C SER A 54 9.81 46.53 -18.27
N ALA A 55 8.57 46.38 -18.75
CA ALA A 55 8.00 46.83 -20.02
C ALA A 55 8.72 46.58 -21.37
N ARG A 56 8.05 45.85 -22.28
CA ARG A 56 7.37 46.40 -23.48
C ARG A 56 6.81 45.25 -24.34
N THR A 57 5.67 45.50 -24.99
CA THR A 57 4.92 44.61 -25.92
C THR A 57 3.91 43.64 -25.29
N SER A 58 2.72 43.66 -25.88
CA SER A 58 1.46 43.10 -25.42
C SER A 58 1.34 41.65 -25.82
N ASP A 59 2.06 40.75 -25.14
CA ASP A 59 1.78 39.32 -25.16
C ASP A 59 2.22 38.76 -23.81
N VAL A 60 1.29 38.69 -22.86
CA VAL A 60 1.52 37.95 -21.61
C VAL A 60 1.51 36.47 -21.98
N LEU A 61 2.67 35.95 -22.40
CA LEU A 61 2.86 34.53 -22.59
C LEU A 61 2.80 33.86 -21.21
N TYR A 62 1.65 33.27 -20.89
CA TYR A 62 1.50 32.40 -19.73
C TYR A 62 2.36 31.14 -19.93
N ILE A 63 3.57 31.13 -19.36
CA ILE A 63 4.41 29.94 -19.31
C ILE A 63 3.88 29.04 -18.19
N CYS A 64 3.07 28.04 -18.55
CA CYS A 64 2.74 26.95 -17.65
C CYS A 64 4.03 26.18 -17.30
N LYS A 65 4.50 26.31 -16.05
CA LYS A 65 5.64 25.54 -15.52
C LYS A 65 5.31 24.04 -15.60
N LYS A 66 5.63 23.39 -16.72
CA LYS A 66 5.55 21.93 -16.85
C LYS A 66 6.53 21.33 -15.83
N LYS A 67 5.99 20.71 -14.77
CA LYS A 67 6.78 19.85 -13.88
C LYS A 67 7.27 18.67 -14.70
N VAL A 68 8.54 18.67 -15.07
CA VAL A 68 9.18 17.52 -15.70
C VAL A 68 9.29 16.42 -14.62
N HIS A 69 8.47 15.39 -14.74
CA HIS A 69 8.56 14.22 -13.87
C HIS A 69 9.77 13.39 -14.27
N TYR A 70 10.89 13.56 -13.55
CA TYR A 70 12.07 12.72 -13.74
C TYR A 70 11.77 11.29 -13.25
N VAL A 71 11.62 10.35 -14.19
CA VAL A 71 11.38 8.93 -13.89
C VAL A 71 12.72 8.31 -13.50
N LYS A 72 12.93 8.05 -12.21
CA LYS A 72 14.05 7.25 -11.73
C LYS A 72 13.96 5.85 -12.36
N LYS A 73 15.02 5.41 -13.03
CA LYS A 73 15.12 4.04 -13.56
C LYS A 73 15.24 3.07 -12.38
N VAL A 74 14.26 2.17 -12.25
CA VAL A 74 14.26 1.13 -11.21
C VAL A 74 14.90 -0.13 -11.77
N HIS A 75 15.94 -0.63 -11.10
CA HIS A 75 16.55 -1.92 -11.41
C HIS A 75 15.92 -2.99 -10.53
N LEU A 76 15.19 -3.92 -11.14
CA LEU A 76 14.55 -5.04 -10.45
C LEU A 76 15.17 -6.37 -10.88
N THR A 77 15.41 -7.23 -9.92
CA THR A 77 15.92 -8.59 -10.10
C THR A 77 14.83 -9.58 -9.70
N CYS A 78 14.60 -10.60 -10.53
CA CYS A 78 13.61 -11.63 -10.23
C CYS A 78 14.06 -12.48 -9.03
N PRO A 79 13.23 -12.63 -7.98
CA PRO A 79 13.61 -13.41 -6.79
C PRO A 79 13.71 -14.91 -7.08
N LYS A 80 12.94 -15.42 -8.05
CA LYS A 80 12.91 -16.85 -8.38
C LYS A 80 14.13 -17.33 -9.15
N CYS A 81 14.67 -16.45 -10.00
CA CYS A 81 15.53 -16.89 -11.10
C CYS A 81 16.71 -15.92 -11.35
N HIS A 82 16.74 -14.79 -10.65
CA HIS A 82 17.82 -13.79 -10.66
C HIS A 82 18.06 -13.08 -12.01
N SER A 83 17.20 -13.29 -13.00
CA SER A 83 17.20 -12.47 -14.22
C SER A 83 16.72 -11.05 -13.95
N LYS A 84 17.16 -10.13 -14.80
CA LYS A 84 16.68 -8.74 -14.81
C LYS A 84 15.19 -8.68 -15.16
N ALA A 85 14.48 -7.72 -14.58
CA ALA A 85 13.13 -7.36 -14.98
C ALA A 85 13.16 -6.18 -15.97
N LEU A 86 12.28 -6.25 -16.97
CA LEU A 86 12.15 -5.27 -18.03
C LEU A 86 10.76 -4.62 -17.94
N LEU A 87 10.72 -3.29 -18.04
CA LEU A 87 9.46 -2.57 -18.15
C LEU A 87 8.88 -2.77 -19.56
N ARG A 88 7.68 -3.32 -19.64
CA ARG A 88 6.96 -3.65 -20.88
C ARG A 88 5.51 -3.16 -20.80
N PRO A 89 4.83 -2.96 -21.94
CA PRO A 89 3.39 -2.69 -21.93
C PRO A 89 2.63 -3.87 -21.31
N ALA A 90 1.53 -3.57 -20.64
CA ALA A 90 0.67 -4.55 -19.97
C ALA A 90 0.11 -5.63 -20.91
N SER A 91 0.04 -5.35 -22.22
CA SER A 91 -0.39 -6.29 -23.25
C SER A 91 0.46 -7.57 -23.33
N VAL A 92 1.73 -7.53 -22.92
CA VAL A 92 2.60 -8.73 -22.89
C VAL A 92 2.07 -9.81 -21.95
N VAL A 93 1.40 -9.39 -20.87
CA VAL A 93 0.88 -10.30 -19.84
C VAL A 93 -0.62 -10.50 -19.98
N TYR A 94 -1.37 -9.41 -20.21
CA TYR A 94 -2.83 -9.44 -20.19
C TYR A 94 -3.47 -9.50 -21.59
N GLY A 95 -2.67 -9.51 -22.65
CA GLY A 95 -3.14 -9.53 -24.04
C GLY A 95 -4.05 -8.34 -24.37
N ASN A 96 -5.10 -8.59 -25.14
CA ASN A 96 -6.05 -7.56 -25.59
C ASN A 96 -6.90 -6.95 -24.46
N LYS A 97 -6.91 -7.58 -23.27
CA LYS A 97 -7.60 -7.05 -22.08
C LYS A 97 -6.76 -6.03 -21.32
N ALA A 98 -5.51 -5.83 -21.72
CA ALA A 98 -4.63 -4.87 -21.10
C ALA A 98 -5.08 -3.45 -21.38
N ASP A 99 -4.96 -2.59 -20.38
CA ASP A 99 -5.02 -1.16 -20.61
C ASP A 99 -3.80 -0.71 -21.45
N PRO A 100 -3.99 0.03 -22.57
CA PRO A 100 -2.89 0.44 -23.46
C PRO A 100 -1.79 1.26 -22.78
N ASN A 101 -2.14 2.03 -21.74
CA ASN A 101 -1.22 2.91 -21.02
C ASN A 101 -0.61 2.23 -19.78
N ALA A 102 -1.09 1.05 -19.41
CA ALA A 102 -0.54 0.31 -18.28
C ALA A 102 0.79 -0.34 -18.66
N LYS A 103 1.73 -0.33 -17.71
CA LYS A 103 3.02 -0.99 -17.83
C LYS A 103 3.24 -1.97 -16.71
N VAL A 104 4.09 -2.95 -16.99
CA VAL A 104 4.39 -4.08 -16.13
C VAL A 104 5.89 -4.35 -16.21
N TYR A 105 6.51 -4.57 -15.05
CA TYR A 105 7.86 -5.12 -14.99
C TYR A 105 7.76 -6.64 -15.11
N VAL A 106 8.33 -7.18 -16.18
CA VAL A 106 8.28 -8.61 -16.50
C VAL A 106 9.70 -9.18 -16.44
N CYS A 107 9.86 -10.37 -15.87
CA CYS A 107 11.13 -11.09 -15.88
C CYS A 107 11.61 -11.31 -17.32
N ALA A 108 12.91 -11.14 -17.59
CA ALA A 108 13.48 -11.38 -18.92
C ALA A 108 13.26 -12.80 -19.46
N ARG A 109 12.99 -13.78 -18.59
CA ARG A 109 12.66 -15.18 -18.96
C ARG A 109 11.16 -15.49 -18.96
N TYR A 110 10.32 -14.48 -19.10
CA TYR A 110 8.89 -14.69 -19.31
C TYR A 110 8.62 -15.25 -20.72
N PRO A 111 7.70 -16.22 -20.91
CA PRO A 111 6.74 -16.76 -19.94
C PRO A 111 7.24 -17.89 -19.03
N ALA A 112 8.41 -18.49 -19.29
CA ALA A 112 8.89 -19.65 -18.53
C ALA A 112 9.05 -19.42 -17.02
N CYS A 113 9.50 -18.23 -16.60
CA CYS A 113 9.60 -17.86 -15.17
C CYS A 113 8.26 -17.38 -14.57
N ASP A 114 7.35 -16.87 -15.41
CA ASP A 114 6.05 -16.31 -15.04
C ASP A 114 6.07 -15.27 -13.90
N SER A 115 7.18 -14.55 -13.72
CA SER A 115 7.31 -13.54 -12.66
C SER A 115 7.16 -12.12 -13.21
N TYR A 116 6.21 -11.36 -12.68
CA TYR A 116 5.98 -9.98 -13.08
C TYR A 116 5.35 -9.14 -11.94
N VAL A 117 5.38 -7.81 -12.09
CA VAL A 117 4.71 -6.86 -11.18
C VAL A 117 4.22 -5.64 -11.95
N ASN A 118 3.02 -5.16 -11.61
CA ASN A 118 2.46 -3.97 -12.25
C ASN A 118 3.23 -2.71 -11.84
N ALA A 119 3.27 -1.74 -12.75
CA ALA A 119 3.82 -0.42 -12.49
C ALA A 119 2.71 0.61 -12.35
N HIS A 120 2.93 1.61 -11.50
CA HIS A 120 2.09 2.80 -11.43
C HIS A 120 2.11 3.55 -12.77
N ARG A 121 0.93 3.93 -13.27
CA ARG A 121 0.75 4.54 -14.61
C ARG A 121 1.60 5.79 -14.84
N HIS A 122 1.64 6.68 -13.85
CA HIS A 122 2.30 7.98 -13.99
C HIS A 122 3.80 7.92 -13.65
N THR A 123 4.17 7.15 -12.63
CA THR A 123 5.55 7.16 -12.10
C THR A 123 6.40 6.02 -12.67
N ASN A 124 5.78 5.01 -13.29
CA ASN A 124 6.40 3.74 -13.66
C ASN A 124 7.10 3.04 -12.47
N GLN A 125 6.78 3.40 -11.23
CA GLN A 125 7.31 2.70 -10.06
C GLN A 125 6.61 1.36 -9.90
N PRO A 126 7.31 0.30 -9.51
CA PRO A 126 6.68 -0.99 -9.28
C PRO A 126 5.73 -0.92 -8.08
N MET A 127 4.57 -1.56 -8.19
CA MET A 127 3.59 -1.65 -7.09
C MET A 127 4.04 -2.62 -5.98
N GLY A 128 5.17 -3.29 -6.13
CA GLY A 128 5.62 -4.32 -5.22
C GLY A 128 6.83 -5.06 -5.77
N THR A 129 7.08 -6.26 -5.25
CA THR A 129 8.13 -7.14 -5.78
C THR A 129 7.57 -8.06 -6.87
N LEU A 130 8.45 -8.51 -7.77
CA LEU A 130 8.12 -9.50 -8.80
C LEU A 130 7.54 -10.75 -8.16
N ALA A 131 6.40 -11.21 -8.67
CA ALA A 131 5.69 -12.36 -8.15
C ALA A 131 5.32 -13.33 -9.26
N ASP A 132 5.47 -14.62 -8.99
CA ASP A 132 4.97 -15.70 -9.85
C ASP A 132 3.45 -15.91 -9.65
N ALA A 133 2.84 -16.82 -10.42
CA ALA A 133 1.42 -17.12 -10.32
C ALA A 133 0.96 -17.42 -8.87
N VAL A 134 1.71 -18.25 -8.14
CA VAL A 134 1.38 -18.66 -6.78
C VAL A 134 1.39 -17.47 -5.84
N LEU A 135 2.47 -16.67 -5.86
CA LEU A 135 2.58 -15.50 -4.99
C LEU A 135 1.55 -14.42 -5.36
N ARG A 136 1.27 -14.23 -6.66
CA ARG A 136 0.21 -13.30 -7.11
C ARG A 136 -1.16 -13.73 -6.57
N GLN A 137 -1.47 -15.03 -6.58
CA GLN A 137 -2.71 -15.55 -6.03
C GLN A 137 -2.79 -15.34 -4.51
N LYS A 138 -1.74 -15.69 -3.77
CA LYS A 138 -1.70 -15.50 -2.31
C LYS A 138 -1.85 -14.03 -1.90
N ARG A 139 -1.20 -13.10 -2.61
CA ARG A 139 -1.37 -11.66 -2.37
C ARG A 139 -2.80 -11.20 -2.63
N ARG A 140 -3.47 -11.71 -3.68
CA ARG A 140 -4.88 -11.41 -3.93
C ARG A 140 -5.77 -11.91 -2.79
N GLU A 141 -5.57 -13.15 -2.34
CA GLU A 141 -6.30 -13.73 -1.21
C GLU A 141 -6.09 -12.90 0.07
N THR A 142 -4.86 -12.54 0.41
CA THR A 142 -4.55 -11.68 1.56
C THR A 142 -5.23 -10.31 1.46
N HIS A 143 -5.24 -9.70 0.27
CA HIS A 143 -6.00 -8.47 0.05
C HIS A 143 -7.49 -8.67 0.30
N LEU A 144 -8.08 -9.77 -0.15
CA LEU A 144 -9.51 -10.04 0.09
C LEU A 144 -9.82 -10.20 1.58
N GLU A 145 -8.98 -10.92 2.33
CA GLU A 145 -9.17 -11.10 3.78
C GLU A 145 -9.02 -9.79 4.55
N LEU A 146 -7.99 -8.99 4.23
CA LEU A 146 -7.83 -7.66 4.82
C LEU A 146 -8.98 -6.72 4.43
N ASP A 147 -9.45 -6.82 3.18
CA ASP A 147 -10.53 -6.00 2.67
C ASP A 147 -11.87 -6.27 3.36
N ARG A 148 -12.12 -7.51 3.77
CA ARG A 148 -13.33 -7.86 4.56
C ARG A 148 -13.43 -7.04 5.83
N LEU A 149 -12.31 -6.80 6.52
CA LEU A 149 -12.30 -6.03 7.77
C LEU A 149 -12.90 -4.63 7.57
N TRP A 150 -12.51 -3.93 6.50
CA TRP A 150 -12.99 -2.57 6.27
C TRP A 150 -14.24 -2.47 5.40
N LYS A 151 -14.50 -3.43 4.51
CA LYS A 151 -15.74 -3.47 3.71
C LYS A 151 -16.96 -3.85 4.53
N ASN A 152 -16.78 -4.65 5.58
CA ASN A 152 -17.86 -5.01 6.51
C ASN A 152 -18.08 -3.95 7.61
N GLY A 153 -17.30 -2.87 7.60
CA GLY A 153 -17.46 -1.76 8.55
C GLY A 153 -16.85 -2.01 9.93
N LEU A 154 -16.06 -3.07 10.15
CA LEU A 154 -15.36 -3.28 11.43
C LEU A 154 -14.34 -2.17 11.71
N MET A 155 -13.74 -1.61 10.65
CA MET A 155 -12.77 -0.52 10.73
C MET A 155 -12.63 0.21 9.39
N SER A 156 -11.92 1.34 9.36
CA SER A 156 -11.52 1.98 8.11
C SER A 156 -10.39 1.22 7.42
N ARG A 157 -10.21 1.44 6.11
CA ARG A 157 -9.09 0.88 5.35
C ARG A 157 -7.72 1.26 5.94
N ALA A 158 -7.59 2.50 6.42
CA ALA A 158 -6.33 2.96 7.03
C ALA A 158 -6.04 2.22 8.34
N GLU A 159 -7.06 1.98 9.15
CA GLU A 159 -6.94 1.19 10.39
C GLU A 159 -6.58 -0.26 10.09
N ALA A 160 -7.16 -0.88 9.06
CA ALA A 160 -6.80 -2.24 8.65
C ALA A 160 -5.30 -2.38 8.30
N TYR A 161 -4.74 -1.41 7.58
CA TYR A 161 -3.30 -1.41 7.29
C TYR A 161 -2.44 -1.12 8.53
N ARG A 162 -2.89 -0.25 9.45
CA ARG A 162 -2.20 -0.03 10.74
C ARG A 162 -2.24 -1.28 11.63
N LEU A 163 -3.35 -2.01 11.61
CA LEU A 163 -3.51 -3.25 12.38
C LEU A 163 -2.48 -4.29 11.95
N ILE A 164 -2.31 -4.54 10.64
CA ILE A 164 -1.30 -5.48 10.17
C ILE A 164 0.13 -4.96 10.36
N GLN A 165 0.36 -3.64 10.32
CA GLN A 165 1.66 -3.04 10.65
C GLN A 165 2.04 -3.35 12.10
N PHE A 166 1.10 -3.13 13.01
CA PHE A 166 1.28 -3.40 14.44
C PHE A 166 1.51 -4.90 14.69
N TYR A 167 0.67 -5.76 14.11
CA TYR A 167 0.78 -7.21 14.25
C TYR A 167 2.13 -7.76 13.76
N LEU A 168 2.62 -7.27 12.63
CA LEU A 168 3.90 -7.70 12.06
C LEU A 168 5.12 -7.01 12.71
N GLY A 169 4.93 -5.92 13.46
CA GLY A 169 6.01 -5.10 13.99
C GLY A 169 6.87 -4.44 12.91
N VAL A 170 6.29 -4.06 11.77
CA VAL A 170 7.01 -3.48 10.61
C VAL A 170 6.55 -2.05 10.32
N PRO A 171 7.41 -1.20 9.73
CA PRO A 171 7.00 0.12 9.27
C PRO A 171 5.97 0.03 8.14
N SER A 172 5.23 1.12 7.94
CA SER A 172 4.17 1.23 6.91
C SER A 172 4.64 0.85 5.51
N GLU A 173 5.90 1.16 5.20
CA GLU A 173 6.55 0.86 3.92
C GLU A 173 6.57 -0.64 3.63
N ASP A 174 6.79 -1.47 4.66
CA ASP A 174 7.02 -2.90 4.53
C ASP A 174 5.76 -3.73 4.80
N ALA A 175 4.73 -3.12 5.40
CA ALA A 175 3.39 -3.71 5.52
C ALA A 175 2.58 -3.71 4.21
N HIS A 176 3.17 -3.26 3.10
CA HIS A 176 2.51 -3.34 1.81
C HIS A 176 2.42 -4.78 1.32
N ILE A 177 1.21 -5.33 1.15
CA ILE A 177 0.98 -6.72 0.70
C ILE A 177 1.69 -7.03 -0.63
N GLY A 178 1.86 -6.02 -1.51
CA GLY A 178 2.64 -6.14 -2.74
C GLY A 178 4.14 -6.48 -2.53
N LYS A 179 4.66 -6.41 -1.30
CA LYS A 179 6.03 -6.79 -0.93
C LYS A 179 6.12 -8.14 -0.22
N PHE A 180 5.01 -8.73 0.20
CA PHE A 180 5.02 -9.98 0.97
C PHE A 180 5.45 -11.19 0.13
N PHE A 181 6.03 -12.18 0.81
CA PHE A 181 6.24 -13.54 0.29
C PHE A 181 5.12 -14.46 0.77
N VAL A 182 5.08 -15.71 0.27
CA VAL A 182 3.97 -16.66 0.52
C VAL A 182 3.69 -16.84 2.02
N GLY A 183 4.70 -17.15 2.83
CA GLY A 183 4.50 -17.36 4.27
C GLY A 183 3.92 -16.14 4.99
N ARG A 184 4.37 -14.92 4.64
CA ARG A 184 3.80 -13.68 5.21
C ARG A 184 2.36 -13.42 4.76
N CYS A 185 2.02 -13.76 3.52
CA CYS A 185 0.63 -13.73 3.07
C CYS A 185 -0.25 -14.68 3.89
N GLU A 186 0.23 -15.89 4.17
CA GLU A 186 -0.52 -16.88 4.96
C GLU A 186 -0.70 -16.45 6.41
N GLU A 187 0.36 -15.96 7.05
CA GLU A 187 0.35 -15.38 8.40
C GLU A 187 -0.69 -14.26 8.53
N VAL A 188 -0.64 -13.24 7.65
CA VAL A 188 -1.56 -12.11 7.67
C VAL A 188 -2.99 -12.54 7.36
N SER A 189 -3.19 -13.47 6.41
CA SER A 189 -4.53 -13.95 6.07
C SER A 189 -5.17 -14.71 7.24
N ALA A 190 -4.40 -15.53 7.96
CA ALA A 190 -4.86 -16.23 9.15
C ALA A 190 -5.23 -15.24 10.27
N PHE A 191 -4.38 -14.23 10.48
CA PHE A 191 -4.64 -13.17 11.45
C PHE A 191 -5.92 -12.38 11.13
N CYS A 192 -6.13 -11.95 9.88
CA CYS A 192 -7.36 -11.23 9.49
C CYS A 192 -8.62 -12.06 9.71
N ARG A 193 -8.58 -13.37 9.38
CA ARG A 193 -9.72 -14.28 9.60
C ARG A 193 -10.02 -14.43 11.09
N TRP A 194 -9.00 -14.65 11.90
CA TRP A 194 -9.16 -14.72 13.36
C TRP A 194 -9.74 -13.42 13.93
N PHE A 195 -9.20 -12.27 13.51
CA PHE A 195 -9.66 -10.97 13.99
C PHE A 195 -11.14 -10.73 13.64
N SER A 196 -11.55 -11.04 12.40
CA SER A 196 -12.95 -10.91 11.98
C SER A 196 -13.86 -11.79 12.83
N SER A 197 -13.52 -13.08 13.01
CA SER A 197 -14.34 -13.98 13.82
C SER A 197 -14.41 -13.59 15.29
N ALA A 198 -13.35 -13.00 15.84
CA ALA A 198 -13.35 -12.48 17.21
C ALA A 198 -14.24 -11.24 17.34
N ALA A 199 -14.22 -10.35 16.34
CA ALA A 199 -15.09 -9.18 16.30
C ALA A 199 -16.57 -9.58 16.17
N ASP A 200 -16.88 -10.57 15.33
CA ASP A 200 -18.24 -11.08 15.14
C ASP A 200 -18.82 -11.72 16.43
N GLN A 201 -17.97 -12.36 17.25
CA GLN A 201 -18.39 -12.93 18.54
C GLN A 201 -18.60 -11.89 19.64
N ALA A 202 -18.04 -10.68 19.47
CA ALA A 202 -18.13 -9.59 20.44
C ALA A 202 -19.26 -8.59 20.13
N ALA A 203 -19.90 -8.70 18.96
CA ALA A 203 -21.01 -7.87 18.50
C ALA A 203 -22.38 -8.46 18.91
#